data_AF-A0A4Y9UX28-F1
#
_entry.id   AF-A0A4Y9UX28-F1
#
_cell.length_a   1.000
_cell.length_b   1.000
_cell.length_c   1.000
_cell.angle_alpha   90.00
_cell.angle_beta   90.00
_cell.angle_gamma   90.00
#
_symmetry.space_group_name_H-M   'P 1'
#
loop_
_entity.id
_entity.type
_entity.pdbx_description
1 polymer ?
#
loop_
_entity_poly.entity_id
_entity_poly.type
_entity_poly.pdbx_seq_one_letter_code
_entity_poly.pdbx_strand_id
1 'polypeptide(L)' 'MHGEDIHLAEIERQIAATAAKLRELIEQSASHLAAMSEELVGQRIDDQAARLEILIRRRDELLRARSGED' A
#
# COMPACT_ATOMS: atom_id res chain seq x y z
N MET A 1 -4.93 -3.51 -25.57
CA MET A 1 -4.98 -2.45 -24.54
C MET A 1 -6.17 -2.59 -23.57
N HIS A 2 -6.51 -3.80 -23.10
CA HIS A 2 -7.52 -3.98 -22.02
C HIS A 2 -6.94 -4.75 -20.82
N GLY A 3 -5.84 -5.49 -20.99
CA GLY A 3 -5.17 -6.19 -19.90
C GLY A 3 -4.44 -5.24 -18.95
N GLU A 4 -3.67 -4.28 -19.46
CA GLU A 4 -2.90 -3.36 -18.61
C GLU A 4 -3.76 -2.40 -17.77
N ASP A 5 -4.89 -1.91 -18.28
CA ASP A 5 -5.81 -1.08 -17.49
C ASP A 5 -6.44 -1.86 -16.32
N ILE A 6 -6.72 -3.16 -16.51
CA ILE A 6 -7.17 -4.04 -15.43
C ILE A 6 -6.06 -4.22 -14.39
N HIS A 7 -4.81 -4.40 -14.82
CA HIS A 7 -3.66 -4.50 -13.92
C HIS A 7 -3.40 -3.22 -13.12
N LEU A 8 -3.53 -2.05 -13.75
CA LEU A 8 -3.37 -0.76 -13.07
C LEU A 8 -4.46 -0.57 -12.01
N ALA A 9 -5.72 -0.79 -12.38
CA ALA A 9 -6.85 -0.67 -11.45
C ALA A 9 -6.75 -1.67 -10.28
N GLU A 10 -6.18 -2.86 -10.51
CA GLU A 10 -5.90 -3.84 -9.45
C GLU A 10 -4.82 -3.34 -8.48
N ILE A 11 -3.76 -2.72 -8.99
CA ILE A 11 -2.69 -2.14 -8.16
C ILE A 11 -3.23 -0.96 -7.36
N GLU A 12 -4.02 -0.08 -7.96
CA GLU A 12 -4.65 1.04 -7.25
C GLU A 12 -5.61 0.58 -6.14
N ARG A 13 -6.40 -0.48 -6.39
CA ARG A 13 -7.23 -1.09 -5.35
C ARG A 13 -6.39 -1.67 -4.21
N GLN A 14 -5.26 -2.32 -4.52
CA GLN A 14 -4.36 -2.85 -3.49
C GLN A 14 -3.67 -1.74 -2.69
N ILE A 15 -3.30 -0.63 -3.32
CA ILE A 15 -2.75 0.57 -2.66
C ILE A 15 -3.80 1.12 -1.69
N ALA A 16 -5.04 1.31 -2.14
CA ALA A 16 -6.12 1.83 -1.31
C ALA A 16 -6.42 0.92 -0.10
N ALA A 17 -6.47 -0.39 -0.33
CA ALA A 17 -6.68 -1.37 0.74
C ALA A 17 -5.53 -1.39 1.76
N THR A 18 -4.28 -1.30 1.30
CA THR A 18 -3.10 -1.27 2.16
C THR A 18 -3.03 0.03 2.96
N ALA A 19 -3.36 1.17 2.34
CA ALA A 19 -3.41 2.47 3.02
C ALA A 19 -4.53 2.53 4.07
N ALA A 20 -5.71 1.98 3.77
CA ALA A 20 -6.81 1.87 4.74
C ALA A 20 -6.39 1.00 5.94
N LYS A 21 -5.70 -0.11 5.68
CA LYS A 21 -5.22 -1.03 6.72
C LYS A 21 -4.12 -0.42 7.59
N LEU A 22 -3.20 0.35 7.00
CA LEU A 22 -2.21 1.14 7.73
C LEU A 22 -2.89 2.12 8.69
N ARG A 23 -3.91 2.83 8.20
CA ARG A 23 -4.66 3.81 9.00
C ARG A 23 -5.43 3.14 10.14
N GLU A 24 -6.03 1.99 9.87
CA GLU A 24 -6.69 1.15 10.88
C GLU A 24 -5.69 0.64 11.92
N LEU A 25 -4.49 0.19 11.53
CA LEU A 25 -3.44 -0.21 12.47
C LEU A 25 -2.97 0.96 13.34
N ILE A 26 -2.81 2.15 12.77
CA ILE A 26 -2.45 3.37 13.53
C ILE A 26 -3.55 3.73 14.54
N GLU A 27 -4.82 3.67 14.12
CA GLU A 27 -5.97 3.98 14.99
C GLU A 27 -6.17 2.93 16.09
N GLN A 28 -6.01 1.64 15.75
CA GLN A 28 -6.00 0.54 16.70
C GLN A 28 -4.88 0.71 17.70
N SER A 29 -3.70 1.13 17.27
CA SER A 29 -2.54 1.33 18.15
C SER A 29 -2.72 2.51 19.09
N ALA A 30 -3.29 3.60 18.59
CA ALA A 30 -3.69 4.74 19.43
C ALA A 30 -4.79 4.37 20.44
N SER A 31 -5.66 3.42 20.09
CA SER A 31 -6.76 2.94 20.96
C SER A 31 -6.32 1.83 21.92
N HIS A 32 -5.32 1.01 21.56
CA HIS A 32 -4.84 -0.17 22.28
C HIS A 32 -3.58 0.13 23.09
N LEU A 33 -3.53 1.30 23.71
CA LEU A 33 -2.39 1.89 24.42
C LEU A 33 -2.01 1.17 25.74
N ALA A 34 -2.32 -0.13 25.91
CA ALA A 34 -2.11 -0.82 27.18
C ALA A 34 -1.73 -2.31 27.13
N ALA A 35 -1.68 -3.02 25.99
CA ALA A 35 -1.50 -4.48 26.04
C ALA A 35 -0.67 -5.16 24.94
N MET A 36 -0.35 -4.51 23.82
CA MET A 36 0.55 -5.07 22.80
C MET A 36 1.73 -4.13 22.58
N SER A 37 2.95 -4.69 22.60
CA SER A 37 4.20 -3.95 22.46
C SER A 37 4.14 -3.00 21.27
N GLU A 38 4.29 -1.70 21.56
CA GLU A 38 4.38 -0.60 20.59
C GLU A 38 5.38 -0.92 19.46
N GLU A 39 6.42 -1.70 19.77
CA GLU A 39 7.42 -2.22 18.83
C GLU A 39 6.83 -3.17 17.75
N LEU A 40 5.96 -4.11 18.13
CA LEU A 40 5.31 -5.05 17.19
C LEU A 40 4.35 -4.32 16.24
N VAL A 41 3.68 -3.30 16.77
CA VAL A 41 2.82 -2.39 16.00
C VAL A 41 3.66 -1.58 15.02
N GLY A 42 4.73 -0.95 15.50
CA GLY A 42 5.62 -0.13 14.67
C GLY A 42 6.21 -0.94 13.53
N GLN A 43 6.66 -2.17 13.81
CA GLN A 43 7.19 -3.08 12.79
C GLN A 43 6.14 -3.46 11.72
N ARG A 44 4.88 -3.66 12.11
CA ARG A 44 3.79 -3.93 11.16
C ARG A 44 3.43 -2.74 10.29
N ILE A 45 3.48 -1.53 10.85
CA ILE A 45 3.27 -0.28 10.10
C ILE A 45 4.41 -0.12 9.08
N ASP A 46 5.65 -0.34 9.49
CA ASP A 46 6.82 -0.24 8.61
C ASP A 46 6.77 -1.24 7.45
N ASP A 47 6.43 -2.50 7.72
CA ASP A 47 6.24 -3.54 6.70
C ASP A 47 5.13 -3.16 5.69
N GLN A 48 3.99 -2.66 6.18
CA GLN A 48 2.91 -2.23 5.29
C GLN A 48 3.27 -0.98 4.48
N ALA A 49 4.02 -0.04 5.06
CA ALA A 49 4.50 1.15 4.36
C ALA A 49 5.49 0.77 3.24
N ALA A 50 6.43 -0.13 3.52
CA ALA A 50 7.36 -0.65 2.51
C ALA A 50 6.59 -1.36 1.36
N ARG A 51 5.57 -2.15 1.70
CA ARG A 51 4.74 -2.82 0.71
C ARG A 51 3.93 -1.84 -0.15
N LEU A 52 3.43 -0.77 0.45
CA LEU A 52 2.75 0.31 -0.25
C LEU A 52 3.70 1.01 -1.24
N GLU A 53 4.94 1.30 -0.83
CA GLU A 53 5.95 1.91 -1.71
C GLU A 53 6.24 1.04 -2.93
N ILE A 54 6.38 -0.28 -2.76
CA ILE A 54 6.61 -1.22 -3.86
C ILE A 54 5.43 -1.19 -4.84
N LEU A 55 4.18 -1.17 -4.35
CA LEU A 55 2.99 -1.08 -5.21
C LEU A 55 2.94 0.24 -5.97
N ILE A 56 3.29 1.35 -5.33
CA ILE A 56 3.35 2.68 -5.96
C ILE A 56 4.41 2.71 -7.06
N ARG A 57 5.62 2.18 -6.81
CA ARG A 57 6.67 2.09 -7.83
C ARG A 57 6.22 1.26 -9.02
N ARG A 58 5.61 0.10 -8.76
CA ARG A 58 5.12 -0.78 -9.83
C ARG A 58 4.00 -0.13 -10.66
N ARG A 59 3.14 0.68 -10.03
CA ARG A 59 2.16 1.52 -10.71
C ARG A 59 2.85 2.56 -11.61
N ASP A 60 3.87 3.25 -11.10
CA ASP A 60 4.62 4.26 -11.84
C ASP A 60 5.36 3.67 -13.04
N GLU A 61 5.97 2.50 -12.88
CA GLU A 61 6.62 1.75 -13.96
C GLU A 61 5.62 1.36 -15.05
N LEU A 62 4.42 0.88 -14.68
CA LEU A 62 3.37 0.57 -15.64
C LEU A 62 2.83 1.81 -16.35
N LEU A 63 2.66 2.93 -15.65
CA LEU A 63 2.26 4.21 -16.24
C LEU A 63 3.32 4.74 -17.21
N ARG A 64 4.60 4.63 -16.86
CA ARG A 64 5.73 5.01 -17.72
C ARG A 64 5.86 4.12 -18.94
N ALA A 65 5.68 2.81 -18.79
CA ALA A 65 5.68 1.87 -19.91
C ALA A 65 4.57 2.24 -20.90
N ARG A 66 3.34 2.45 -20.40
CA ARG A 66 2.19 2.88 -21.20
C ARG A 66 2.40 4.24 -21.89
N SER A 67 3.09 5.18 -21.24
CA SER A 67 3.29 6.54 -21.77
C SER A 67 4.56 6.69 -22.63
N GLY A 68 5.40 5.66 -22.70
CA GLY A 68 6.59 5.58 -23.57
C GLY A 68 6.34 4.79 -24.86
N GLU A 69 5.13 4.24 -25.03
CA GLU A 69 4.61 3.66 -26.27
C GLU A 69 3.80 4.72 -27.03
N ASP A 70 4.43 5.85 -27.38
CA ASP A 70 3.93 6.85 -28.34
C ASP A 70 5.04 7.18 -29.35
#